data_AF-A0A843DVM6-F1
#
_entry.id   AF-A0A843DVM6-F1
#
_cell.length_a   1.000
_cell.length_b   1.000
_cell.length_c   1.000
_cell.angle_alpha   90.00
_cell.angle_beta   90.00
_cell.angle_gamma   90.00
#
_symmetry.space_group_name_H-M   'P 1'
#
loop_
_entity.id
_entity.type
_entity.pdbx_description
1 polymer ?
#
loop_
_entity_poly.entity_id
_entity_poly.type
_entity_poly.pdbx_seq_one_letter_code
_entity_poly.pdbx_strand_id
1 'polypeptide(L)'
;MWNYVQMENGKWYLIDLTWDDQDSIPKLFHDFFLAGSATVDENFGHRTMNESHLIDAKYSAVGVPALDTKAYSSIEYLITFRNEDGSTFSARHYQAGDKVSVPTLDNYDKVGKRHTFDGWAVKDTTTVIEIPAVTGDAVYDPVFSVTDIRYTITFKDVDGTVISSKNDYLYHESVIVPTGFIAITWSPEVPAAIEQDLTITATRSIKAEGQDVTTRSAGTDLLFSATEMSTIKGTTGTLKIYLSSGSVLFDNTAKQTLAGDQTLTLEEKSFAILRSSVQSALKNAVVYSITFGSNNSVFETGKATVSVDFTPRSGQDESNIMLYYVDGDKITEVPSTYADGKLTFTTNHFSTYAIQIPQETPDMIKLIQENWILIAILLFAVIGMALSYRFG
;
A
#
# COMPACT_ATOMS: atom_id res chain seq x y z
N MET A 1 -16.12 -30.22 69.38
CA MET A 1 -16.14 -31.66 68.99
C MET A 1 -15.27 -31.80 67.76
N TRP A 2 -14.26 -32.69 67.77
CA TRP A 2 -13.26 -32.73 66.70
C TRP A 2 -13.53 -33.81 65.67
N ASN A 3 -13.54 -33.43 64.39
CA ASN A 3 -13.69 -34.37 63.29
C ASN A 3 -12.51 -34.32 62.33
N TYR A 4 -12.13 -35.48 61.83
CA TYR A 4 -11.15 -35.61 60.75
C TYR A 4 -11.85 -35.34 59.42
N VAL A 5 -11.37 -34.36 58.68
CA VAL A 5 -11.86 -34.04 57.34
C VAL A 5 -10.71 -34.17 56.37
N GLN A 6 -10.90 -34.95 55.31
CA GLN A 6 -10.00 -34.96 54.16
C GLN A 6 -10.42 -33.83 53.23
N MET A 7 -9.53 -32.88 52.99
CA MET A 7 -9.77 -31.78 52.05
C MET A 7 -9.47 -32.23 50.62
N GLU A 8 -9.83 -31.42 49.63
CA GLU A 8 -9.63 -31.70 48.20
C GLU A 8 -8.16 -31.93 47.82
N ASN A 9 -7.22 -31.41 48.63
CA ASN A 9 -5.79 -31.66 48.49
C ASN A 9 -5.35 -33.09 48.91
N GLY A 10 -6.29 -33.95 49.29
CA GLY A 10 -6.05 -35.33 49.73
C GLY A 10 -5.47 -35.45 51.14
N LYS A 11 -5.28 -34.35 51.85
CA LYS A 11 -4.72 -34.31 53.20
C LYS A 11 -5.81 -34.20 54.25
N TRP A 12 -5.49 -34.65 55.46
CA TRP A 12 -6.42 -34.68 56.59
C TRP A 12 -6.17 -33.52 57.55
N TYR A 13 -7.25 -32.96 58.06
CA TYR A 13 -7.26 -31.84 59.00
C TYR A 13 -8.26 -32.14 60.11
N LEU A 14 -8.10 -31.49 61.26
CA LEU A 14 -9.08 -31.47 62.33
C LEU A 14 -9.97 -30.24 62.19
N ILE A 15 -11.28 -30.44 62.20
CA ILE A 15 -12.29 -29.37 62.28
C ILE A 15 -12.94 -29.41 63.66
N ASP A 16 -13.01 -28.28 64.35
CA ASP A 16 -13.82 -28.16 65.55
C ASP A 16 -15.26 -27.83 65.17
N LEU A 17 -16.18 -28.78 65.33
CA LEU A 17 -17.62 -28.60 65.06
C LEU A 17 -18.37 -27.88 66.18
N THR A 18 -17.68 -27.46 67.25
CA THR A 18 -18.27 -26.64 68.30
C THR A 18 -17.52 -25.32 68.46
N TRP A 19 -16.86 -24.84 67.41
CA TRP A 19 -16.10 -23.59 67.39
C TRP A 19 -16.90 -22.35 67.86
N ASP A 20 -18.24 -22.42 67.85
CA ASP A 20 -19.17 -21.36 68.24
C ASP A 20 -19.81 -21.55 69.63
N ASP A 21 -19.45 -22.58 70.41
CA ASP A 21 -20.04 -22.89 71.73
C ASP A 21 -19.48 -22.05 72.91
N GLN A 22 -18.81 -20.94 72.59
CA GLN A 22 -18.10 -20.07 73.53
C GLN A 22 -19.06 -19.07 74.21
N ASP A 23 -20.07 -19.56 74.93
CA ASP A 23 -21.20 -18.80 75.50
C ASP A 23 -20.82 -17.72 76.55
N SER A 24 -19.54 -17.61 76.93
CA SER A 24 -19.07 -16.72 78.01
C SER A 24 -18.05 -15.66 77.58
N ILE A 25 -17.76 -15.54 76.28
CA ILE A 25 -16.79 -14.56 75.75
C ILE A 25 -17.44 -13.77 74.60
N PRO A 26 -17.40 -12.42 74.59
CA PRO A 26 -18.03 -11.61 73.54
C PRO A 26 -17.34 -11.68 72.17
N LYS A 27 -16.33 -12.56 72.03
CA LYS A 27 -15.50 -12.68 70.83
C LYS A 27 -15.39 -14.15 70.47
N LEU A 28 -15.71 -14.43 69.21
CA LEU A 28 -15.64 -15.74 68.62
C LEU A 28 -14.21 -15.97 68.09
N PHE A 29 -13.59 -17.09 68.45
CA PHE A 29 -12.21 -17.42 68.06
C PHE A 29 -12.19 -18.54 67.02
N HIS A 30 -11.44 -18.34 65.93
CA HIS A 30 -11.35 -19.29 64.81
C HIS A 30 -10.06 -20.12 64.80
N ASP A 31 -9.21 -20.01 65.84
CA ASP A 31 -7.90 -20.66 65.97
C ASP A 31 -7.95 -22.18 65.72
N PHE A 32 -9.11 -22.78 65.95
CA PHE A 32 -9.36 -24.21 65.87
C PHE A 32 -10.45 -24.60 64.87
N PHE A 33 -10.95 -23.65 64.08
CA PHE A 33 -11.95 -23.95 63.06
C PHE A 33 -11.43 -25.02 62.10
N LEU A 34 -10.19 -24.90 61.59
CA LEU A 34 -9.55 -25.94 60.77
C LEU A 34 -8.04 -26.01 61.06
N ALA A 35 -7.56 -27.15 61.54
CA ALA A 35 -6.22 -27.31 62.09
C ALA A 35 -5.46 -28.49 61.47
N GLY A 36 -4.17 -28.26 61.18
CA GLY A 36 -3.19 -29.31 60.98
C GLY A 36 -2.45 -29.62 62.26
N SER A 37 -1.63 -30.68 62.27
CA SER A 37 -0.88 -31.15 63.43
C SER A 37 0.01 -30.09 64.08
N ALA A 38 0.61 -29.15 63.32
CA ALA A 38 1.44 -28.08 63.88
C ALA A 38 0.72 -26.72 63.97
N THR A 39 -0.60 -26.65 63.75
CA THR A 39 -1.38 -25.43 64.02
C THR A 39 -1.25 -25.08 65.50
N VAL A 40 -0.79 -23.87 65.81
CA VAL A 40 -0.69 -23.36 67.18
C VAL A 40 -1.86 -22.43 67.43
N ASP A 41 -2.51 -22.59 68.57
CA ASP A 41 -3.56 -21.67 68.99
C ASP A 41 -2.96 -20.38 69.57
N GLU A 42 -3.57 -19.24 69.28
CA GLU A 42 -3.14 -17.96 69.87
C GLU A 42 -3.92 -17.66 71.14
N ASN A 43 -5.10 -18.26 71.33
CA ASN A 43 -6.02 -17.92 72.41
C ASN A 43 -6.26 -19.05 73.43
N PHE A 44 -5.69 -20.25 73.26
CA PHE A 44 -6.02 -21.47 74.02
C PHE A 44 -4.81 -22.29 74.53
N GLY A 45 -3.72 -21.62 74.95
CA GLY A 45 -2.57 -22.27 75.58
C GLY A 45 -1.31 -22.43 74.73
N HIS A 46 -1.28 -21.93 73.49
CA HIS A 46 -0.11 -21.83 72.62
C HIS A 46 0.62 -23.15 72.35
N ARG A 47 -0.13 -24.26 72.30
CA ARG A 47 0.43 -25.57 71.94
C ARG A 47 0.07 -25.90 70.50
N THR A 48 0.89 -26.72 69.85
CA THR A 48 0.48 -27.26 68.55
C THR A 48 -0.71 -28.20 68.73
N MET A 49 -1.53 -28.33 67.67
CA MET A 49 -2.71 -29.20 67.67
C MET A 49 -2.36 -30.64 68.05
N ASN A 50 -1.23 -31.16 67.58
CA ASN A 50 -0.77 -32.52 67.87
C ASN A 50 -0.30 -32.70 69.32
N GLU A 51 0.11 -31.62 69.99
CA GLU A 51 0.47 -31.65 71.41
C GLU A 51 -0.75 -31.57 72.33
N SER A 52 -1.82 -30.89 71.89
CA SER A 52 -3.04 -30.70 72.68
C SER A 52 -4.12 -31.75 72.42
N HIS A 53 -4.17 -32.34 71.22
CA HIS A 53 -5.21 -33.26 70.79
C HIS A 53 -4.66 -34.65 70.47
N LEU A 54 -4.23 -35.34 71.53
CA LEU A 54 -3.72 -36.71 71.46
C LEU A 54 -4.86 -37.69 71.16
N ILE A 55 -4.67 -38.51 70.13
CA ILE A 55 -5.62 -39.55 69.72
C ILE A 55 -5.59 -40.69 70.76
N ASP A 56 -6.70 -40.92 71.46
CA ASP A 56 -6.91 -42.15 72.23
C ASP A 56 -7.65 -43.20 71.35
N ALA A 57 -6.89 -44.03 70.64
CA ALA A 57 -7.40 -44.97 69.64
C ALA A 57 -8.08 -46.23 70.24
N LYS A 58 -8.46 -46.21 71.52
CA LYS A 58 -8.92 -47.38 72.30
C LYS A 58 -10.11 -48.16 71.69
N TYR A 59 -10.85 -47.57 70.75
CA TYR A 59 -12.04 -48.16 70.13
C TYR A 59 -12.09 -48.07 68.60
N SER A 60 -10.98 -47.74 67.91
CA SER A 60 -10.98 -47.62 66.45
C SER A 60 -10.51 -48.90 65.76
N ALA A 61 -11.39 -49.55 64.99
CA ALA A 61 -11.03 -50.66 64.09
C ALA A 61 -10.35 -50.18 62.77
N VAL A 62 -10.19 -48.87 62.59
CA VAL A 62 -9.64 -48.24 61.37
C VAL A 62 -8.47 -47.34 61.76
N GLY A 63 -7.38 -47.35 60.99
CA GLY A 63 -6.23 -46.47 61.23
C GLY A 63 -6.63 -44.99 61.15
N VAL A 64 -6.16 -44.18 62.10
CA VAL A 64 -6.41 -42.73 62.07
C VAL A 64 -5.42 -42.08 61.11
N PRO A 65 -5.89 -41.28 60.13
CA PRO A 65 -5.00 -40.66 59.16
C PRO A 65 -4.13 -39.57 59.80
N ALA A 66 -2.92 -39.39 59.26
CA ALA A 66 -2.02 -38.33 59.71
C ALA A 66 -2.55 -36.96 59.26
N LEU A 67 -2.58 -36.00 60.20
CA LEU A 67 -2.97 -34.63 59.90
C LEU A 67 -1.86 -33.93 59.10
N ASP A 68 -2.24 -33.05 58.16
CA ASP A 68 -1.31 -32.14 57.52
C ASP A 68 -0.57 -31.32 58.58
N THR A 69 0.66 -30.90 58.30
CA THR A 69 1.46 -30.17 59.29
C THR A 69 0.95 -28.77 59.58
N LYS A 70 0.15 -28.15 58.71
CA LYS A 70 -0.33 -26.78 58.91
C LYS A 70 -1.85 -26.74 58.81
N ALA A 71 -2.48 -25.68 59.33
CA ALA A 71 -3.88 -25.42 59.02
C ALA A 71 -4.05 -25.30 57.51
N TYR A 72 -5.19 -25.79 57.00
CA TYR A 72 -5.58 -25.48 55.63
C TYR A 72 -5.98 -24.01 55.57
N SER A 73 -5.16 -23.18 54.96
CA SER A 73 -5.46 -21.77 54.69
C SER A 73 -5.47 -21.58 53.18
N SER A 74 -6.66 -21.59 52.59
CA SER A 74 -6.86 -21.16 51.20
C SER A 74 -7.21 -19.66 51.19
N ILE A 75 -6.35 -18.82 51.79
CA ILE A 75 -6.52 -17.38 51.65
C ILE A 75 -6.17 -17.04 50.20
N GLU A 76 -7.24 -16.88 49.42
CA GLU A 76 -7.16 -16.43 48.06
C GLU A 76 -7.35 -14.92 48.00
N TYR A 77 -6.58 -14.28 47.14
CA TYR A 77 -6.72 -12.88 46.82
C TYR A 77 -7.02 -12.69 45.34
N LEU A 78 -7.89 -11.73 45.05
CA LEU A 78 -8.26 -11.37 43.70
C LEU A 78 -7.22 -10.39 43.14
N ILE A 79 -6.53 -10.82 42.09
CA ILE A 79 -5.62 -9.97 41.33
C ILE A 79 -6.30 -9.58 40.02
N THR A 80 -6.41 -8.28 39.78
CA THR A 80 -7.08 -7.71 38.60
C THR A 80 -6.12 -6.86 37.78
N PHE A 81 -6.03 -7.17 36.49
CA PHE A 81 -5.40 -6.33 35.48
C PHE A 81 -6.48 -5.60 34.68
N ARG A 82 -6.35 -4.28 34.53
CA ARG A 82 -7.33 -3.45 33.82
C ARG A 82 -6.88 -3.09 32.40
N ASN A 83 -7.83 -2.69 31.56
CA ASN A 83 -7.56 -1.99 30.30
C ASN A 83 -7.32 -0.49 30.58
N GLU A 84 -6.85 0.25 29.56
CA GLU A 84 -6.66 1.71 29.65
C GLU A 84 -7.97 2.46 30.01
N ASP A 85 -9.12 1.93 29.60
CA ASP A 85 -10.45 2.51 29.92
C ASP A 85 -10.95 2.16 31.35
N GLY A 86 -10.13 1.43 32.13
CA GLY A 86 -10.46 1.00 33.48
C GLY A 86 -11.38 -0.22 33.56
N SER A 87 -11.79 -0.81 32.43
CA SER A 87 -12.49 -2.10 32.40
C SER A 87 -11.54 -3.23 32.79
N THR A 88 -12.08 -4.38 33.17
CA THR A 88 -11.25 -5.55 33.53
C THR A 88 -10.70 -6.21 32.28
N PHE A 89 -9.38 -6.28 32.16
CA PHE A 89 -8.70 -7.09 31.15
C PHE A 89 -8.65 -8.57 31.59
N SER A 90 -8.20 -8.81 32.83
CA SER A 90 -8.23 -10.13 33.43
C SER A 90 -8.35 -10.04 34.95
N ALA A 91 -8.99 -11.03 35.57
CA ALA A 91 -9.09 -11.16 37.01
C ALA A 91 -8.99 -12.63 37.41
N ARG A 92 -8.19 -12.94 38.43
CA ARG A 92 -7.98 -14.32 38.89
C ARG A 92 -7.70 -14.36 40.40
N HIS A 93 -8.21 -15.39 41.07
CA HIS A 93 -7.86 -15.71 42.45
C HIS A 93 -6.52 -16.47 42.51
N TYR A 94 -5.64 -16.05 43.41
CA TYR A 94 -4.34 -16.65 43.67
C TYR A 94 -4.19 -16.93 45.16
N GLN A 95 -3.45 -17.98 45.52
CA GLN A 95 -3.16 -18.25 46.93
C GLN A 95 -2.13 -17.24 47.47
N ALA A 96 -2.21 -16.93 48.76
CA ALA A 96 -1.22 -16.10 49.42
C ALA A 96 0.20 -16.65 49.21
N GLY A 97 1.11 -15.81 48.73
CA GLY A 97 2.50 -16.14 48.40
C GLY A 97 2.74 -16.60 46.97
N ASP A 98 1.70 -16.83 46.17
CA ASP A 98 1.84 -17.24 44.77
C ASP A 98 2.52 -16.16 43.92
N LYS A 99 3.24 -16.60 42.88
CA LYS A 99 3.70 -15.72 41.81
C LYS A 99 2.53 -15.41 40.86
N VAL A 100 2.27 -14.13 40.62
CA VAL A 100 1.22 -13.71 39.67
C VAL A 100 1.64 -14.03 38.23
N SER A 101 0.72 -14.61 37.45
CA SER A 101 0.88 -14.71 36.00
C SER A 101 0.55 -13.36 35.38
N VAL A 102 1.58 -12.61 34.97
CA VAL A 102 1.44 -11.26 34.43
C VAL A 102 1.13 -11.31 32.93
N PRO A 103 -0.02 -10.79 32.47
CA PRO A 103 -0.33 -10.71 31.04
C PRO A 103 0.48 -9.61 30.35
N THR A 104 0.60 -9.70 29.02
CA THR A 104 1.12 -8.63 28.16
C THR A 104 0.00 -8.04 27.32
N LEU A 105 0.08 -6.75 27.03
CA LEU A 105 -0.82 -6.09 26.08
C LEU A 105 -0.11 -5.83 24.76
N ASP A 106 -0.89 -5.76 23.68
CA ASP A 106 -0.39 -5.38 22.37
C ASP A 106 -0.17 -3.86 22.28
N ASN A 107 0.82 -3.46 21.49
CA ASN A 107 0.98 -2.07 21.09
C ASN A 107 -0.14 -1.68 20.13
N TYR A 108 -0.56 -0.42 20.16
CA TYR A 108 -1.58 0.10 19.26
C TYR A 108 -1.31 1.53 18.84
N ASP A 109 -1.85 1.90 17.69
CA ASP A 109 -1.79 3.26 17.16
C ASP A 109 -3.15 3.93 17.34
N LYS A 110 -3.16 5.18 17.82
CA LYS A 110 -4.37 5.96 18.08
C LYS A 110 -4.12 7.43 17.76
N VAL A 111 -4.87 7.96 16.79
CA VAL A 111 -4.88 9.40 16.42
C VAL A 111 -3.45 9.95 16.22
N GLY A 112 -2.66 9.31 15.35
CA GLY A 112 -1.31 9.77 15.05
C GLY A 112 -0.26 9.52 16.13
N LYS A 113 -0.61 8.79 17.19
CA LYS A 113 0.30 8.40 18.26
C LYS A 113 0.44 6.89 18.30
N ARG A 114 1.63 6.41 18.60
CA ARG A 114 1.92 5.00 18.90
C ARG A 114 2.01 4.82 20.41
N HIS A 115 1.19 3.92 20.94
CA HIS A 115 1.19 3.50 22.33
C HIS A 115 1.94 2.18 22.43
N THR A 116 3.09 2.19 23.12
CA THR A 116 3.91 0.99 23.35
C THR A 116 3.76 0.55 24.79
N PHE A 117 3.38 -0.71 25.01
CA PHE A 117 3.16 -1.25 26.34
C PHE A 117 4.48 -1.38 27.11
N ASP A 118 4.62 -0.63 28.20
CA ASP A 118 5.83 -0.62 29.02
C ASP A 118 5.73 -1.60 30.21
N GLY A 119 4.51 -1.93 30.64
CA GLY A 119 4.26 -2.83 31.76
C GLY A 119 3.06 -2.42 32.62
N TRP A 120 3.04 -2.91 33.85
CA TRP A 120 1.94 -2.70 34.78
C TRP A 120 2.38 -1.82 35.96
N ALA A 121 1.47 -0.95 36.41
CA ALA A 121 1.63 -0.14 37.60
C ALA A 121 0.52 -0.45 38.60
N VAL A 122 0.73 -0.15 39.88
CA VAL A 122 -0.37 -0.19 40.87
C VAL A 122 -1.47 0.76 40.41
N LYS A 123 -2.72 0.37 40.65
CA LYS A 123 -3.90 1.18 40.33
C LYS A 123 -3.69 2.67 40.64
N ASP A 124 -4.04 3.52 39.69
CA ASP A 124 -3.98 4.99 39.80
C ASP A 124 -2.54 5.54 39.98
N THR A 125 -1.51 4.75 39.60
CA THR A 125 -0.11 5.17 39.51
C THR A 125 0.44 4.94 38.10
N THR A 126 1.61 5.53 37.79
CA THR A 126 2.23 5.46 36.45
C THR A 126 3.62 4.82 36.45
N THR A 127 4.10 4.38 37.62
CA THR A 127 5.41 3.77 37.73
C THR A 127 5.29 2.28 37.44
N VAL A 128 5.91 1.83 36.35
CA VAL A 128 5.99 0.41 36.02
C VAL A 128 6.75 -0.32 37.13
N ILE A 129 6.16 -1.41 37.60
CA ILE A 129 6.72 -2.25 38.66
C ILE A 129 6.84 -3.70 38.21
N GLU A 130 7.75 -4.43 38.84
CA GLU A 130 7.68 -5.88 38.86
C GLU A 130 6.56 -6.30 39.83
N ILE A 131 5.64 -7.13 39.35
CA ILE A 131 4.49 -7.57 40.15
C ILE A 131 4.98 -8.53 41.25
N PRO A 132 4.81 -8.17 42.54
CA PRO A 132 5.29 -9.00 43.65
C PRO A 132 4.43 -10.27 43.84
N ALA A 133 4.89 -11.15 44.74
CA ALA A 133 4.09 -12.28 45.20
C ALA A 133 2.80 -11.80 45.90
N VAL A 134 1.77 -12.62 45.88
CA VAL A 134 0.43 -12.25 46.34
C VAL A 134 0.39 -12.13 47.86
N THR A 135 0.14 -10.94 48.39
CA THR A 135 -0.04 -10.69 49.84
C THR A 135 -1.41 -10.08 50.17
N GLY A 136 -2.24 -9.85 49.17
CA GLY A 136 -3.49 -9.10 49.27
C GLY A 136 -4.17 -8.94 47.91
N ASP A 137 -5.42 -8.50 47.91
CA ASP A 137 -6.10 -8.07 46.69
C ASP A 137 -5.33 -6.92 46.06
N ALA A 138 -5.17 -6.95 44.74
CA ALA A 138 -4.45 -5.91 44.01
C ALA A 138 -5.08 -5.65 42.65
N VAL A 139 -5.01 -4.39 42.24
CA VAL A 139 -5.45 -3.94 40.92
C VAL A 139 -4.28 -3.24 40.24
N TYR A 140 -4.03 -3.58 38.97
CA TYR A 140 -2.95 -3.02 38.18
C TYR A 140 -3.47 -2.38 36.90
N ASP A 141 -2.90 -1.22 36.57
CA ASP A 141 -3.18 -0.45 35.35
C ASP A 141 -2.02 -0.56 34.37
N PRO A 142 -2.30 -0.59 33.05
CA PRO A 142 -1.26 -0.66 32.06
C PRO A 142 -0.60 0.71 31.88
N VAL A 143 0.71 0.71 31.69
CA VAL A 143 1.47 1.92 31.36
C VAL A 143 1.94 1.82 29.92
N PHE A 144 1.72 2.89 29.15
CA PHE A 144 2.16 2.99 27.77
C PHE A 144 3.08 4.19 27.59
N SER A 145 4.16 4.00 26.85
CA SER A 145 4.94 5.10 26.28
C SER A 145 4.30 5.55 24.97
N VAL A 146 4.20 6.87 24.80
CA VAL A 146 3.49 7.49 23.67
C VAL A 146 4.48 8.25 22.78
N THR A 147 4.55 7.89 21.51
CA THR A 147 5.39 8.57 20.50
C THR A 147 4.58 9.02 19.30
N ASP A 148 5.02 10.09 18.63
CA ASP A 148 4.41 10.54 17.37
C ASP A 148 4.66 9.54 16.24
N ILE A 149 3.61 9.23 15.49
CA ILE A 149 3.73 8.57 14.19
C ILE A 149 4.13 9.64 13.16
N ARG A 150 5.10 9.29 12.31
CA ARG A 150 5.60 10.13 11.22
C ARG A 150 5.19 9.52 9.90
N TYR A 151 4.77 10.38 8.98
CA TYR A 151 4.28 9.98 7.66
C TYR A 151 5.17 10.50 6.54
N THR A 152 5.19 9.74 5.45
CA THR A 152 5.91 10.05 4.22
C THR A 152 4.96 10.49 3.12
N ILE A 153 5.15 11.72 2.64
CA ILE A 153 4.41 12.30 1.53
C ILE A 153 5.38 12.55 0.37
N THR A 154 5.04 11.98 -0.79
CA THR A 154 5.86 12.08 -2.00
C THR A 154 5.05 12.66 -3.14
N PHE A 155 5.57 13.70 -3.77
CA PHE A 155 5.02 14.29 -4.99
C PHE A 155 5.82 13.83 -6.21
N LYS A 156 5.13 13.37 -7.25
CA LYS A 156 5.72 12.94 -8.51
C LYS A 156 5.18 13.75 -9.68
N ASP A 157 6.03 14.05 -10.64
CA ASP A 157 5.60 14.62 -11.92
C ASP A 157 4.85 13.57 -12.75
N VAL A 158 4.25 14.00 -13.85
CA VAL A 158 3.47 13.15 -14.77
C VAL A 158 4.26 11.94 -15.26
N ASP A 159 5.57 12.09 -15.45
CA ASP A 159 6.48 11.02 -15.90
C ASP A 159 6.98 10.10 -14.77
N GLY A 160 6.51 10.32 -13.53
CA GLY A 160 6.89 9.55 -12.35
C GLY A 160 8.15 10.05 -11.64
N THR A 161 8.83 11.08 -12.16
CA THR A 161 9.97 11.71 -11.50
C THR A 161 9.55 12.28 -10.15
N VAL A 162 10.29 12.01 -9.09
CA VAL A 162 10.01 12.58 -7.76
C VAL A 162 10.32 14.08 -7.76
N ILE A 163 9.31 14.91 -7.53
CA ILE A 163 9.42 16.36 -7.39
C ILE A 163 9.89 16.70 -5.97
N SER A 164 9.27 16.08 -4.97
CA SER A 164 9.66 16.23 -3.56
C SER A 164 9.22 15.02 -2.75
N SER A 165 9.92 14.77 -1.65
CA SER A 165 9.53 13.76 -0.65
C SER A 165 9.95 14.24 0.73
N LYS A 166 9.05 14.13 1.70
CA LYS A 166 9.30 14.47 3.11
C LYS A 166 8.69 13.36 3.97
N ASN A 167 9.44 12.88 4.96
CA ASN A 167 9.17 11.65 5.72
C ASN A 167 8.92 11.86 7.22
N ASP A 168 8.71 13.11 7.64
CA ASP A 168 8.57 13.51 9.05
C ASP A 168 7.28 14.29 9.32
N TYR A 169 6.28 14.20 8.44
CA TYR A 169 4.96 14.81 8.67
C TYR A 169 4.28 14.21 9.90
N LEU A 170 3.75 15.08 10.76
CA LEU A 170 2.87 14.68 11.86
C LEU A 170 1.44 14.44 11.38
N TYR A 171 0.70 13.67 12.17
CA TYR A 171 -0.74 13.54 12.00
C TYR A 171 -1.43 14.90 12.03
N HIS A 172 -2.30 15.14 11.06
CA HIS A 172 -2.97 16.40 10.77
C HIS A 172 -2.07 17.61 10.45
N GLU A 173 -0.78 17.40 10.18
CA GLU A 173 0.06 18.47 9.64
C GLU A 173 -0.42 18.86 8.24
N SER A 174 -0.36 20.16 7.93
CA SER A 174 -0.70 20.68 6.60
C SER A 174 0.34 20.27 5.56
N VAL A 175 -0.13 19.89 4.38
CA VAL A 175 0.74 19.46 3.29
C VAL A 175 1.43 20.65 2.64
N ILE A 176 2.76 20.57 2.51
CA ILE A 176 3.54 21.56 1.78
C ILE A 176 3.58 21.14 0.30
N VAL A 177 2.79 21.83 -0.52
CA VAL A 177 2.72 21.58 -1.97
C VAL A 177 3.96 22.13 -2.68
N PRO A 178 4.58 21.38 -3.62
CA PRO A 178 5.69 21.89 -4.41
C PRO A 178 5.33 23.16 -5.20
N THR A 179 6.25 24.12 -5.21
CA THR A 179 6.15 25.36 -5.98
C THR A 179 7.09 25.35 -7.19
N GLY A 180 7.05 26.40 -8.01
CA GLY A 180 7.94 26.53 -9.19
C GLY A 180 7.34 26.04 -10.50
N PHE A 181 6.03 25.75 -10.50
CA PHE A 181 5.25 25.45 -11.69
C PHE A 181 4.45 26.69 -12.10
N ILE A 182 4.31 26.91 -13.41
CA ILE A 182 3.34 27.86 -13.96
C ILE A 182 1.93 27.35 -13.63
N ALA A 183 1.72 26.04 -13.81
CA ALA A 183 0.51 25.35 -13.40
C ALA A 183 0.80 23.87 -13.16
N ILE A 184 0.08 23.27 -12.22
CA ILE A 184 0.17 21.85 -11.93
C ILE A 184 -1.17 21.37 -11.37
N THR A 185 -1.58 20.17 -11.77
CA THR A 185 -2.79 19.51 -11.28
C THR A 185 -2.41 18.16 -10.69
N TRP A 186 -2.87 17.89 -9.47
CA TRP A 186 -2.50 16.70 -8.70
C TRP A 186 -3.60 15.64 -8.68
N SER A 187 -3.21 14.36 -8.63
CA SER A 187 -4.09 13.23 -8.35
C SER A 187 -3.39 12.20 -7.44
N PRO A 188 -4.02 11.75 -6.34
CA PRO A 188 -5.27 12.27 -5.79
C PRO A 188 -5.16 13.77 -5.42
N GLU A 189 -6.29 14.42 -5.17
CA GLU A 189 -6.29 15.79 -4.66
C GLU A 189 -5.44 15.87 -3.38
N VAL A 190 -4.69 16.97 -3.23
CA VAL A 190 -3.83 17.15 -2.06
C VAL A 190 -4.72 17.27 -0.82
N PRO A 191 -4.58 16.37 0.18
CA PRO A 191 -5.40 16.44 1.37
C PRO A 191 -5.03 17.68 2.20
N ALA A 192 -6.01 18.24 2.92
CA ALA A 192 -5.77 19.38 3.81
C ALA A 192 -4.90 19.02 5.04
N ALA A 193 -4.91 17.73 5.43
CA ALA A 193 -4.27 17.19 6.61
C ALA A 193 -3.75 15.78 6.34
N ILE A 194 -2.60 15.43 6.94
CA ILE A 194 -1.98 14.11 6.78
C ILE A 194 -2.53 13.10 7.79
N GLU A 195 -2.92 11.93 7.31
CA GLU A 195 -3.39 10.81 8.15
C GLU A 195 -2.62 9.50 7.89
N GLN A 196 -1.93 9.43 6.75
CA GLN A 196 -1.19 8.25 6.29
C GLN A 196 -0.11 8.65 5.29
N ASP A 197 0.76 7.71 4.98
CA ASP A 197 1.68 7.83 3.85
C ASP A 197 0.92 8.00 2.53
N LEU A 198 1.42 8.88 1.65
CA LEU A 198 0.75 9.19 0.41
C LEU A 198 1.76 9.48 -0.71
N THR A 199 1.47 8.95 -1.89
CA THR A 199 2.12 9.37 -3.14
C THR A 199 1.10 10.10 -4.00
N ILE A 200 1.38 11.37 -4.31
CA ILE A 200 0.55 12.24 -5.14
C ILE A 200 1.28 12.45 -6.47
N THR A 201 0.60 12.19 -7.59
CA THR A 201 1.20 12.30 -8.92
C THR A 201 0.51 13.41 -9.71
N ALA A 202 1.28 14.22 -10.42
CA ALA A 202 0.70 15.23 -11.30
C ALA A 202 -0.04 14.55 -12.46
N THR A 203 -1.24 15.02 -12.79
CA THR A 203 -1.93 14.66 -14.04
C THR A 203 -1.55 15.60 -15.18
N ARG A 204 -1.10 16.80 -14.82
CA ARG A 204 -0.63 17.86 -15.71
C ARG A 204 0.41 18.70 -14.99
N SER A 205 1.48 19.09 -15.68
CA SER A 205 2.46 20.06 -15.20
C SER A 205 2.91 21.01 -16.31
N ILE A 206 3.13 22.28 -15.96
CA ILE A 206 3.74 23.32 -16.81
C ILE A 206 4.84 23.98 -15.99
N LYS A 207 6.08 23.86 -16.45
CA LYS A 207 7.26 24.31 -15.72
C LYS A 207 8.20 25.10 -16.61
N ALA A 208 8.67 26.24 -16.13
CA ALA A 208 9.76 26.98 -16.76
C ALA A 208 11.11 26.39 -16.32
N GLU A 209 11.98 26.12 -17.27
CA GLU A 209 13.31 25.54 -17.08
C GLU A 209 14.34 26.46 -17.73
N GLY A 210 14.65 27.57 -17.03
CA GLY A 210 15.44 28.66 -17.60
C GLY A 210 14.62 29.44 -18.62
N GLN A 211 15.03 29.39 -19.89
CA GLN A 211 14.31 30.03 -21.00
C GLN A 211 13.32 29.09 -21.68
N ASP A 212 13.45 27.78 -21.47
CA ASP A 212 12.56 26.78 -22.04
C ASP A 212 11.36 26.56 -21.12
N VAL A 213 10.27 26.05 -21.69
CA VAL A 213 9.11 25.59 -20.95
C VAL A 213 8.87 24.12 -21.28
N THR A 214 8.78 23.29 -20.25
CA THR A 214 8.41 21.89 -20.35
C THR A 214 7.02 21.71 -19.78
N THR A 215 6.15 21.03 -20.52
CA THR A 215 4.80 20.69 -20.09
C THR A 215 4.53 19.22 -20.29
N ARG A 216 3.70 18.65 -19.43
CA ARG A 216 3.34 17.24 -19.46
C ARG A 216 1.86 17.07 -19.18
N SER A 217 1.25 16.10 -19.84
CA SER A 217 -0.12 15.64 -19.62
C SER A 217 -0.13 14.11 -19.63
N ALA A 218 -0.90 13.51 -18.72
CA ALA A 218 -1.17 12.08 -18.78
C ALA A 218 -2.13 11.71 -19.92
N GLY A 219 -2.81 12.69 -20.53
CA GLY A 219 -3.76 12.52 -21.63
C GLY A 219 -3.14 12.68 -23.01
N THR A 220 -3.96 12.46 -24.03
CA THR A 220 -3.67 12.75 -25.45
C THR A 220 -3.87 14.23 -25.80
N ASP A 221 -4.31 15.02 -24.84
CA ASP A 221 -4.56 16.44 -24.97
C ASP A 221 -4.04 17.24 -23.77
N LEU A 222 -3.88 18.53 -24.00
CA LEU A 222 -3.49 19.49 -22.98
C LEU A 222 -4.11 20.85 -23.26
N LEU A 223 -4.97 21.30 -22.34
CA LEU A 223 -5.52 22.64 -22.33
C LEU A 223 -4.52 23.63 -21.74
N PHE A 224 -4.42 24.78 -22.39
CA PHE A 224 -3.72 25.98 -21.94
C PHE A 224 -4.72 27.11 -21.83
N SER A 225 -4.80 27.73 -20.66
CA SER A 225 -5.50 29.00 -20.50
C SER A 225 -4.70 30.15 -21.12
N ALA A 226 -5.40 31.24 -21.45
CA ALA A 226 -4.78 32.46 -21.94
C ALA A 226 -3.69 33.02 -20.99
N THR A 227 -3.87 32.88 -19.67
CA THR A 227 -2.90 33.32 -18.66
C THR A 227 -1.64 32.45 -18.67
N GLU A 228 -1.80 31.14 -18.74
CA GLU A 228 -0.67 30.22 -18.86
C GLU A 228 0.08 30.48 -20.17
N MET A 229 -0.64 30.64 -21.28
CA MET A 229 -0.04 30.91 -22.59
C MET A 229 0.73 32.25 -22.60
N SER A 230 0.19 33.30 -21.98
CA SER A 230 0.87 34.58 -21.81
C SER A 230 2.19 34.41 -21.04
N THR A 231 2.17 33.64 -19.95
CA THR A 231 3.36 33.36 -19.14
C THR A 231 4.41 32.57 -19.93
N ILE A 232 3.98 31.54 -20.67
CA ILE A 232 4.83 30.71 -21.52
C ILE A 232 5.52 31.56 -22.59
N LYS A 233 4.79 32.49 -23.22
CA LYS A 233 5.34 33.40 -24.25
C LYS A 233 6.31 34.43 -23.72
N GLY A 234 6.25 34.76 -22.42
CA GLY A 234 7.23 35.64 -21.77
C GLY A 234 8.65 35.06 -21.75
N THR A 235 8.80 33.75 -21.94
CA THR A 235 10.11 33.09 -22.06
C THR A 235 10.67 33.20 -23.49
N THR A 236 11.99 33.08 -23.66
CA THR A 236 12.63 33.21 -24.99
C THR A 236 13.06 31.89 -25.64
N GLY A 237 12.96 30.78 -24.91
CA GLY A 237 13.31 29.44 -25.40
C GLY A 237 12.14 28.71 -26.06
N THR A 238 12.24 27.39 -26.07
CA THR A 238 11.29 26.46 -26.68
C THR A 238 10.12 26.14 -25.75
N LEU A 239 9.03 25.60 -26.33
CA LEU A 239 7.94 24.98 -25.58
C LEU A 239 7.87 23.51 -25.94
N LYS A 240 8.21 22.63 -24.99
CA LYS A 240 8.13 21.18 -25.15
C LYS A 240 6.94 20.62 -24.41
N ILE A 241 6.07 19.93 -25.11
CA ILE A 241 4.84 19.35 -24.59
C ILE A 241 4.91 17.83 -24.71
N TYR A 242 4.78 17.12 -23.61
CA TYR A 242 4.67 15.66 -23.58
C TYR A 242 3.21 15.26 -23.32
N LEU A 243 2.69 14.38 -24.17
CA LEU A 243 1.36 13.76 -24.10
C LEU A 243 1.54 12.25 -24.04
N SER A 244 0.47 11.50 -23.76
CA SER A 244 0.53 10.04 -23.72
C SER A 244 0.79 9.37 -25.07
N SER A 245 0.59 10.10 -26.17
CA SER A 245 0.75 9.65 -27.56
C SER A 245 2.05 10.12 -28.21
N GLY A 246 2.86 10.93 -27.51
CA GLY A 246 4.09 11.48 -28.04
C GLY A 246 4.43 12.86 -27.47
N SER A 247 5.14 13.67 -28.24
CA SER A 247 5.54 15.01 -27.83
C SER A 247 5.58 16.01 -29.00
N VAL A 248 5.46 17.28 -28.65
CA VAL A 248 5.53 18.41 -29.58
C VAL A 248 6.48 19.45 -29.01
N LEU A 249 7.50 19.83 -29.78
CA LEU A 249 8.46 20.87 -29.45
C LEU A 249 8.28 22.05 -30.40
N PHE A 250 7.80 23.18 -29.88
CA PHE A 250 7.76 24.44 -30.60
C PHE A 250 9.07 25.19 -30.43
N ASP A 251 9.64 25.69 -31.54
CA ASP A 251 10.65 26.73 -31.44
C ASP A 251 10.04 28.04 -30.90
N ASN A 252 10.89 28.99 -30.53
CA ASN A 252 10.39 30.26 -29.96
C ASN A 252 9.49 31.00 -30.96
N THR A 253 9.81 30.99 -32.25
CA THR A 253 9.01 31.68 -33.28
C THR A 253 7.59 31.14 -33.35
N ALA A 254 7.42 29.81 -33.43
CA ALA A 254 6.12 29.16 -33.44
C ALA A 254 5.38 29.33 -32.11
N LYS A 255 6.09 29.23 -30.98
CA LYS A 255 5.53 29.49 -29.65
C LYS A 255 4.92 30.90 -29.57
N GLN A 256 5.55 31.90 -30.18
CA GLN A 256 5.04 33.28 -30.16
C GLN A 256 3.74 33.47 -30.96
N THR A 257 3.41 32.60 -31.91
CA THR A 257 2.15 32.68 -32.66
C THR A 257 0.95 32.11 -31.90
N LEU A 258 1.18 31.40 -30.79
CA LEU A 258 0.12 30.81 -29.96
C LEU A 258 -0.60 31.92 -29.16
N ALA A 259 -1.93 31.88 -29.05
CA ALA A 259 -2.69 32.93 -28.35
C ALA A 259 -4.05 32.44 -27.84
N GLY A 260 -4.53 33.01 -26.73
CA GLY A 260 -5.84 32.67 -26.16
C GLY A 260 -5.87 31.30 -25.48
N ASP A 261 -7.07 30.82 -25.20
CA ASP A 261 -7.29 29.46 -24.70
C ASP A 261 -7.06 28.47 -25.84
N GLN A 262 -6.22 27.47 -25.60
CA GLN A 262 -5.73 26.57 -26.64
C GLN A 262 -5.68 25.15 -26.11
N THR A 263 -6.10 24.20 -26.93
CA THR A 263 -5.93 22.77 -26.63
C THR A 263 -5.01 22.17 -27.66
N LEU A 264 -3.86 21.65 -27.23
CA LEU A 264 -3.08 20.73 -28.06
C LEU A 264 -3.76 19.37 -28.00
N THR A 265 -4.04 18.75 -29.15
CA THR A 265 -4.34 17.32 -29.22
C THR A 265 -3.31 16.63 -30.09
N LEU A 266 -2.90 15.44 -29.67
CA LEU A 266 -2.13 14.49 -30.46
C LEU A 266 -2.77 13.13 -30.24
N GLU A 267 -3.48 12.63 -31.23
CA GLU A 267 -4.28 11.42 -31.06
C GLU A 267 -4.24 10.54 -32.30
N GLU A 268 -4.13 9.23 -32.07
CA GLU A 268 -4.36 8.26 -33.13
C GLU A 268 -5.86 8.25 -33.47
N LYS A 269 -6.17 8.23 -34.76
CA LYS A 269 -7.53 8.20 -35.30
C LYS A 269 -7.75 6.94 -36.13
N SER A 270 -9.03 6.56 -36.24
CA SER A 270 -9.44 5.50 -37.15
C SER A 270 -9.07 5.85 -38.58
N PHE A 271 -8.47 4.92 -39.32
CA PHE A 271 -8.19 5.07 -40.75
C PHE A 271 -9.43 5.45 -41.59
N ALA A 272 -10.62 5.09 -41.11
CA ALA A 272 -11.89 5.41 -41.75
C ALA A 272 -12.23 6.92 -41.78
N ILE A 273 -11.51 7.77 -41.02
CA ILE A 273 -11.72 9.23 -41.10
C ILE A 273 -11.21 9.82 -42.42
N LEU A 274 -10.33 9.10 -43.13
CA LEU A 274 -9.78 9.56 -44.41
C LEU A 274 -10.80 9.37 -45.54
N ARG A 275 -10.71 10.20 -46.60
CA ARG A 275 -11.54 10.03 -47.81
C ARG A 275 -11.19 8.74 -48.55
N SER A 276 -12.16 8.15 -49.27
CA SER A 276 -11.98 6.88 -49.98
C SER A 276 -10.82 6.88 -50.99
N SER A 277 -10.56 8.03 -51.62
CA SER A 277 -9.41 8.30 -52.49
C SER A 277 -8.07 8.09 -51.75
N VAL A 278 -7.91 8.72 -50.59
CA VAL A 278 -6.73 8.62 -49.73
C VAL A 278 -6.62 7.22 -49.13
N GLN A 279 -7.74 6.61 -48.72
CA GLN A 279 -7.73 5.24 -48.22
C GLN A 279 -7.21 4.25 -49.27
N SER A 280 -7.61 4.42 -50.54
CA SER A 280 -7.13 3.59 -51.64
C SER A 280 -5.63 3.74 -51.88
N ALA A 281 -5.08 4.94 -51.67
CA ALA A 281 -3.65 5.21 -51.81
C ALA A 281 -2.82 4.69 -50.63
N LEU A 282 -3.27 4.95 -49.40
CA LEU A 282 -2.49 4.68 -48.17
C LEU A 282 -2.80 3.31 -47.53
N LYS A 283 -3.82 2.60 -48.03
CA LYS A 283 -4.22 1.24 -47.66
C LYS A 283 -4.57 1.04 -46.18
N ASN A 284 -3.59 0.77 -45.32
CA ASN A 284 -3.79 0.42 -43.91
C ASN A 284 -2.91 1.24 -42.98
N ALA A 285 -2.61 2.48 -43.39
CA ALA A 285 -1.81 3.44 -42.65
C ALA A 285 -2.40 3.73 -41.26
N VAL A 286 -1.51 4.09 -40.33
CA VAL A 286 -1.89 4.58 -38.99
C VAL A 286 -2.07 6.09 -39.10
N VAL A 287 -3.18 6.62 -38.57
CA VAL A 287 -3.55 8.03 -38.74
C VAL A 287 -3.42 8.75 -37.42
N TYR A 288 -2.72 9.87 -37.40
CA TYR A 288 -2.67 10.78 -36.27
C TYR A 288 -3.32 12.12 -36.65
N SER A 289 -4.16 12.64 -35.76
CA SER A 289 -4.63 14.01 -35.82
C SER A 289 -3.85 14.84 -34.82
N ILE A 290 -3.31 15.96 -35.29
CA ILE A 290 -2.64 16.95 -34.46
C ILE A 290 -3.41 18.25 -34.60
N THR A 291 -3.80 18.85 -33.49
CA THR A 291 -4.50 20.14 -33.51
C THR A 291 -4.00 21.02 -32.38
N PHE A 292 -4.08 22.34 -32.57
CA PHE A 292 -3.82 23.31 -31.51
C PHE A 292 -4.85 24.44 -31.61
N GLY A 293 -5.91 24.36 -30.81
CA GLY A 293 -7.09 25.22 -30.92
C GLY A 293 -7.96 24.87 -32.13
N SER A 294 -8.46 25.88 -32.85
CA SER A 294 -9.23 25.65 -34.09
C SER A 294 -8.32 25.16 -35.22
N ASN A 295 -8.59 23.96 -35.73
CA ASN A 295 -7.86 23.27 -36.81
C ASN A 295 -7.34 24.22 -37.90
N ASN A 296 -6.05 24.10 -38.24
CA ASN A 296 -5.22 24.92 -39.16
C ASN A 296 -4.27 25.92 -38.47
N SER A 297 -3.70 25.56 -37.32
CA SER A 297 -2.62 26.33 -36.70
C SER A 297 -1.42 26.33 -37.65
N VAL A 298 -1.18 27.44 -38.34
CA VAL A 298 0.00 27.69 -39.16
C VAL A 298 0.93 28.60 -38.36
N PHE A 299 2.18 28.19 -38.20
CA PHE A 299 3.18 28.85 -37.36
C PHE A 299 4.06 29.85 -38.14
N GLU A 300 3.58 30.29 -39.31
CA GLU A 300 4.31 31.15 -40.24
C GLU A 300 5.72 30.59 -40.57
N THR A 301 6.76 31.25 -40.07
CA THR A 301 8.17 30.87 -40.23
C THR A 301 8.70 30.00 -39.09
N GLY A 302 7.94 29.88 -38.00
CA GLY A 302 8.22 29.01 -36.88
C GLY A 302 7.97 27.54 -37.21
N LYS A 303 8.58 26.67 -36.41
CA LYS A 303 8.49 25.23 -36.58
C LYS A 303 8.10 24.52 -35.29
N ALA A 304 7.35 23.44 -35.46
CA ALA A 304 7.08 22.45 -34.45
C ALA A 304 7.72 21.12 -34.85
N THR A 305 8.44 20.48 -33.94
CA THR A 305 8.94 19.12 -34.08
C THR A 305 8.00 18.19 -33.33
N VAL A 306 7.36 17.28 -34.06
CA VAL A 306 6.43 16.29 -33.51
C VAL A 306 7.16 14.96 -33.45
N SER A 307 7.05 14.29 -32.30
CA SER A 307 7.46 12.90 -32.13
C SER A 307 6.24 12.11 -31.67
N VAL A 308 5.82 11.12 -32.45
CA VAL A 308 4.72 10.22 -32.09
C VAL A 308 5.26 8.88 -31.64
N ASP A 309 4.65 8.32 -30.60
CA ASP A 309 4.95 6.95 -30.18
C ASP A 309 4.30 5.99 -31.20
N PHE A 310 5.13 5.22 -31.89
CA PHE A 310 4.71 4.39 -33.01
C PHE A 310 5.46 3.06 -33.02
N THR A 311 4.70 1.97 -33.05
CA THR A 311 5.24 0.62 -33.18
C THR A 311 4.73 0.00 -34.49
N PRO A 312 5.62 -0.28 -35.47
CA PRO A 312 5.30 -1.05 -36.65
C PRO A 312 4.60 -2.37 -36.31
N ARG A 313 3.63 -2.78 -37.12
CA ARG A 313 2.97 -4.08 -36.93
C ARG A 313 3.96 -5.21 -37.22
N SER A 314 3.74 -6.37 -36.61
CA SER A 314 4.56 -7.57 -36.86
C SER A 314 4.71 -7.85 -38.37
N GLY A 315 5.95 -8.03 -38.82
CA GLY A 315 6.30 -8.27 -40.22
C GLY A 315 6.46 -7.02 -41.09
N GLN A 316 6.29 -5.81 -40.54
CA GLN A 316 6.58 -4.56 -41.24
C GLN A 316 8.05 -4.17 -41.08
N ASP A 317 8.69 -3.73 -42.17
CA ASP A 317 10.06 -3.24 -42.16
C ASP A 317 10.10 -1.77 -41.76
N GLU A 318 10.81 -1.47 -40.68
CA GLU A 318 10.94 -0.12 -40.12
C GLU A 318 11.71 0.82 -41.06
N SER A 319 12.57 0.29 -41.95
CA SER A 319 13.27 1.12 -42.93
C SER A 319 12.35 1.71 -44.00
N ASN A 320 11.14 1.16 -44.13
CA ASN A 320 10.16 1.54 -45.14
C ASN A 320 9.06 2.47 -44.59
N ILE A 321 9.23 3.00 -43.38
CA ILE A 321 8.25 3.93 -42.80
C ILE A 321 8.21 5.23 -43.62
N MET A 322 7.02 5.58 -44.10
CA MET A 322 6.73 6.81 -44.82
C MET A 322 5.67 7.61 -44.06
N LEU A 323 5.87 8.92 -43.93
CA LEU A 323 4.93 9.84 -43.31
C LEU A 323 4.30 10.72 -44.39
N TYR A 324 2.98 10.83 -44.35
CA TYR A 324 2.21 11.68 -45.26
C TYR A 324 1.38 12.70 -44.50
N TYR A 325 1.45 13.96 -44.92
CA TYR A 325 0.46 14.98 -44.62
C TYR A 325 -0.77 14.79 -45.52
N VAL A 326 -1.96 14.78 -44.92
CA VAL A 326 -3.23 14.61 -45.63
C VAL A 326 -4.07 15.89 -45.57
N ASP A 327 -4.41 16.44 -46.74
CA ASP A 327 -5.25 17.63 -46.92
C ASP A 327 -6.39 17.32 -47.90
N GLY A 328 -7.55 16.94 -47.36
CA GLY A 328 -8.67 16.46 -48.17
C GLY A 328 -8.30 15.22 -48.98
N ASP A 329 -8.15 15.37 -50.30
CA ASP A 329 -7.72 14.30 -51.22
C ASP A 329 -6.21 14.32 -51.54
N LYS A 330 -5.50 15.37 -51.10
CA LYS A 330 -4.07 15.54 -51.38
C LYS A 330 -3.24 14.86 -50.30
N ILE A 331 -2.30 14.03 -50.72
CA ILE A 331 -1.26 13.44 -49.86
C ILE A 331 0.10 14.04 -50.22
N THR A 332 0.87 14.45 -49.23
CA THR A 332 2.22 15.01 -49.41
C THR A 332 3.17 14.28 -48.48
N GLU A 333 4.25 13.71 -49.01
CA GLU A 333 5.27 13.06 -48.19
C GLU A 333 6.00 14.08 -47.31
N VAL A 334 6.21 13.72 -46.05
CA VAL A 334 6.86 14.55 -45.04
C VAL A 334 8.15 13.86 -44.59
N PRO A 335 9.31 14.51 -44.72
CA PRO A 335 10.55 13.97 -44.20
C PRO A 335 10.42 13.64 -42.71
N SER A 336 10.76 12.42 -42.34
CA SER A 336 10.65 11.92 -40.98
C SER A 336 11.80 10.96 -40.66
N THR A 337 11.99 10.71 -39.37
CA THR A 337 13.00 9.81 -38.84
C THR A 337 12.36 8.88 -37.82
N TYR A 338 12.68 7.59 -37.88
CA TYR A 338 12.21 6.60 -36.91
C TYR A 338 13.38 6.07 -36.09
N ALA A 339 13.27 6.18 -34.77
CA ALA A 339 14.24 5.64 -33.83
C ALA A 339 13.57 5.42 -32.46
N ASP A 340 13.99 4.39 -31.72
CA ASP A 340 13.56 4.13 -30.34
C ASP A 340 12.03 4.12 -30.13
N GLY A 341 11.29 3.52 -31.07
CA GLY A 341 9.82 3.44 -30.99
C GLY A 341 9.09 4.76 -31.31
N LYS A 342 9.80 5.76 -31.85
CA LYS A 342 9.27 7.10 -32.11
C LYS A 342 9.48 7.53 -33.56
N LEU A 343 8.41 8.00 -34.19
CA LEU A 343 8.49 8.68 -35.49
C LEU A 343 8.53 10.20 -35.28
N THR A 344 9.59 10.84 -35.74
CA THR A 344 9.83 12.29 -35.53
C THR A 344 9.89 13.04 -36.85
N PHE A 345 9.21 14.18 -36.92
CA PHE A 345 9.18 15.06 -38.08
C PHE A 345 9.01 16.53 -37.67
N THR A 346 9.34 17.45 -38.58
CA THR A 346 9.17 18.89 -38.36
C THR A 346 8.12 19.44 -39.32
N THR A 347 7.25 20.30 -38.81
CA THR A 347 6.20 20.95 -39.58
C THR A 347 6.02 22.40 -39.15
N ASN A 348 5.44 23.22 -40.02
CA ASN A 348 4.99 24.57 -39.70
C ASN A 348 3.47 24.66 -39.54
N HIS A 349 2.76 23.54 -39.58
CA HIS A 349 1.31 23.49 -39.39
C HIS A 349 0.86 22.15 -38.81
N PHE A 350 -0.28 22.16 -38.12
CA PHE A 350 -0.92 20.94 -37.64
C PHE A 350 -2.11 20.53 -38.49
N SER A 351 -2.26 19.21 -38.66
CA SER A 351 -3.32 18.59 -39.45
C SER A 351 -3.35 17.07 -39.20
N THR A 352 -3.95 16.33 -40.14
CA THR A 352 -3.94 14.87 -40.19
C THR A 352 -2.67 14.37 -40.88
N TYR A 353 -2.00 13.43 -40.22
CA TYR A 353 -0.82 12.75 -40.73
C TYR A 353 -1.06 11.24 -40.77
N ALA A 354 -0.56 10.57 -41.80
CA ALA A 354 -0.71 9.14 -41.99
C ALA A 354 0.66 8.47 -42.14
N ILE A 355 0.91 7.46 -41.31
CA ILE A 355 2.12 6.64 -41.32
C ILE A 355 1.82 5.38 -42.13
N GLN A 356 2.47 5.25 -43.28
CA GLN A 356 2.38 4.07 -44.13
C GLN A 356 3.68 3.29 -44.06
N ILE A 357 3.58 1.97 -43.96
CA ILE A 357 4.71 1.07 -44.22
C ILE A 357 4.30 0.20 -45.40
N PRO A 358 4.86 0.46 -46.60
CA PRO A 358 4.63 -0.38 -47.77
C PRO A 358 4.96 -1.83 -47.42
N GLN A 359 3.99 -2.71 -47.60
CA GLN A 359 4.23 -4.14 -47.59
C GLN A 359 5.03 -4.45 -48.85
N GLU A 360 6.27 -4.93 -48.70
CA GLU A 360 6.97 -5.61 -49.77
C GLU A 360 6.04 -6.72 -50.26
N THR A 361 5.48 -6.58 -51.46
CA THR A 361 4.87 -7.74 -52.11
C THR A 361 6.00 -8.75 -52.26
N PRO A 362 5.89 -9.98 -51.72
CA PRO A 362 6.90 -10.99 -51.92
C PRO A 362 7.20 -11.04 -53.40
N ASP A 363 8.44 -10.72 -53.78
CA ASP A 363 8.83 -10.74 -55.17
C ASP A 363 8.63 -12.17 -55.65
N MET A 364 7.58 -12.38 -56.45
CA MET A 364 7.20 -13.69 -56.95
C MET A 364 8.37 -14.33 -57.70
N ILE A 365 9.24 -13.51 -58.30
CA ILE A 365 10.46 -13.99 -58.97
C ILE A 365 11.47 -14.50 -57.94
N LYS A 366 11.65 -13.82 -56.81
CA LYS A 366 12.53 -14.24 -55.73
C LYS A 366 12.02 -15.50 -55.03
N LEU A 367 10.70 -15.61 -54.82
CA LEU A 367 10.06 -16.80 -54.26
C LEU A 367 10.21 -18.02 -55.19
N ILE A 368 10.08 -17.82 -56.51
CA ILE A 368 10.34 -18.85 -57.53
C ILE A 368 11.83 -19.21 -57.59
N GLN A 369 12.73 -18.23 -57.46
CA GLN A 369 14.19 -18.44 -57.47
C GLN A 369 14.71 -19.12 -56.20
N GLU A 370 14.07 -18.95 -55.04
CA GLU A 370 14.47 -19.60 -53.78
C GLU A 370 13.87 -21.01 -53.66
N ASN A 371 12.68 -21.25 -54.22
CA ASN A 371 11.99 -22.55 -54.19
C ASN A 371 12.06 -23.34 -55.52
N TRP A 372 12.93 -22.96 -56.45
CA TRP A 372 13.04 -23.60 -57.77
C TRP A 372 13.29 -25.11 -57.69
N ILE A 373 13.99 -25.59 -56.65
CA ILE A 373 14.23 -27.03 -56.42
C ILE A 373 12.92 -27.75 -56.10
N LEU A 374 12.06 -27.20 -55.23
CA LEU A 374 10.76 -27.78 -54.92
C LEU A 374 9.83 -27.77 -56.16
N ILE A 375 9.86 -26.69 -56.92
CA ILE A 375 9.07 -26.55 -58.16
C ILE A 375 9.54 -27.58 -59.20
N ALA A 376 10.86 -27.77 -59.36
CA ALA A 376 11.43 -28.75 -60.26
C ALA A 376 11.05 -30.18 -59.85
N ILE A 377 11.13 -30.53 -58.56
CA ILE A 377 10.74 -31.85 -58.05
C ILE A 377 9.26 -32.13 -58.34
N LEU A 378 8.37 -31.16 -58.10
CA LEU A 378 6.94 -31.27 -58.45
C LEU A 378 6.74 -31.45 -59.95
N LEU A 379 7.47 -30.72 -60.78
CA LEU A 379 7.38 -30.85 -62.24
C LEU A 379 7.84 -32.24 -62.72
N PHE A 380 8.94 -32.76 -62.17
CA PHE A 380 9.43 -34.11 -62.47
C PHE A 380 8.49 -35.19 -61.97
N ALA A 381 7.85 -35.02 -60.81
CA ALA A 381 6.84 -35.95 -60.32
C ALA A 381 5.60 -35.99 -61.23
N VAL A 382 5.13 -34.84 -61.73
CA VAL A 382 3.98 -34.76 -62.65
C VAL A 382 4.34 -35.34 -64.02
N ILE A 383 5.53 -35.05 -64.56
CA ILE A 383 5.99 -35.64 -65.82
C ILE A 383 6.21 -37.15 -65.68
N GLY A 384 6.76 -37.61 -64.55
CA GLY A 384 6.92 -39.02 -64.24
C GLY A 384 5.60 -39.76 -64.14
N MET A 385 4.58 -39.16 -63.52
CA MET A 385 3.20 -39.70 -63.48
C MET A 385 2.56 -39.72 -64.88
N ALA A 386 2.76 -38.68 -65.69
CA ALA A 386 2.22 -38.64 -67.05
C ALA A 386 2.90 -39.66 -68.00
N LEU A 387 4.19 -39.92 -67.82
CA LEU A 387 4.93 -40.92 -68.60
C LEU A 387 4.60 -42.36 -68.17
N SER A 388 4.40 -42.61 -66.87
CA SER A 388 3.95 -43.91 -66.38
C SER A 388 2.51 -44.23 -66.79
N TYR A 389 1.65 -43.22 -66.99
CA TYR A 389 0.29 -43.40 -67.53
C TYR A 389 0.25 -43.71 -69.04
N ARG A 390 1.30 -43.36 -69.80
CA ARG A 390 1.35 -43.51 -71.26
C ARG A 390 2.09 -44.77 -71.72
N PHE A 391 2.85 -45.42 -70.84
CA PHE A 391 3.68 -46.59 -71.13
C PHE A 391 3.53 -47.74 -70.12
N GLY A 392 2.52 -47.67 -69.23
CA GLY A 392 2.14 -48.73 -68.29
C GLY A 392 0.97 -49.55 -68.78
#